data_AF-A0A2I0XB57-F1
#
_entry.id   AF-A0A2I0XB57-F1
#
_cell.length_a   1.000
_cell.length_b   1.000
_cell.length_c   1.000
_cell.angle_alpha   90.00
_cell.angle_beta   90.00
_cell.angle_gamma   90.00
#
_symmetry.space_group_name_H-M   'P 1'
#
loop_
_entity.id
_entity.type
_entity.pdbx_description
1 polymer ?
#
loop_
_entity_poly.entity_id
_entity_poly.type
_entity_poly.pdbx_seq_one_letter_code
_entity_poly.pdbx_strand_id
1 'polypeptide(L)'
;MSHLPPFLLLLFSFLLPLSNADVGTASSYSPPYIPTRCFGNDRSQFPSDGTIAAAGSGIWNNGGACSRRYVVRCISSQPAAACISDATVEVTVVDQAARLGSQQSMAGTTIALSQAAYRRIASLDARVINIEFAPV
;
A
#
# COMPACT_ATOMS: atom_id res chain seq x y z
N MET A 1 17.45 41.66 20.32
CA MET A 1 16.86 40.93 19.17
C MET A 1 17.98 40.21 18.48
N SER A 2 18.17 38.93 18.80
CA SER A 2 19.27 38.11 18.28
C SER A 2 18.92 37.70 16.84
N HIS A 3 19.57 38.32 15.86
CA HIS A 3 19.39 37.96 14.46
C HIS A 3 20.03 36.58 14.23
N LEU A 4 19.21 35.55 14.01
CA LEU A 4 19.70 34.24 13.56
C LEU A 4 20.42 34.45 12.22
N PRO A 5 21.67 34.00 12.07
CA PRO A 5 22.38 34.12 10.81
C PRO A 5 21.65 33.31 9.72
N PRO A 6 21.43 33.86 8.51
CA PRO A 6 20.68 33.21 7.44
C PRO A 6 21.29 31.86 7.00
N PHE A 7 22.58 31.65 7.29
CA PHE A 7 23.28 30.40 7.09
C PHE A 7 22.71 29.25 7.93
N LEU A 8 22.22 29.53 9.15
CA LEU A 8 21.66 28.52 10.05
C LEU A 8 20.28 28.03 9.59
N LEU A 9 19.50 28.90 8.92
CA LEU A 9 18.22 28.55 8.30
C LEU A 9 18.39 27.63 7.07
N LEU A 10 19.47 27.83 6.30
CA LEU A 10 19.77 27.02 5.11
C LEU A 10 20.19 25.59 5.44
N LEU A 11 20.90 25.38 6.56
CA LEU A 11 21.24 24.03 7.04
C LEU A 11 20.03 23.24 7.52
N PHE A 12 19.00 23.91 8.06
CA PHE A 12 17.81 23.24 8.61
C PHE A 12 16.92 22.62 7.50
N SER A 13 16.89 23.23 6.31
CA SER A 13 16.13 22.74 5.16
C SER A 13 16.66 21.41 4.59
N PHE A 14 17.95 21.09 4.77
CA PHE A 14 18.55 19.82 4.35
C PHE A 14 18.33 18.67 5.35
N LEU A 15 17.90 18.99 6.57
CA LEU A 15 17.70 18.02 7.65
C LEU A 15 16.25 17.50 7.71
N LEU A 16 15.35 18.03 6.88
CA LEU A 16 14.00 17.50 6.78
C LEU A 16 14.03 16.21 5.96
N PRO A 17 13.67 15.04 6.54
CA PRO A 17 13.53 13.83 5.75
C PRO A 17 12.41 14.05 4.73
N LEU A 18 12.76 14.07 3.45
CA LEU A 18 11.81 14.01 2.34
C LEU A 18 11.13 12.63 2.38
N SER A 19 10.04 12.52 3.13
CA SER A 19 9.10 11.40 3.03
C SER A 19 8.50 11.44 1.63
N ASN A 20 9.02 10.60 0.73
CA ASN A 20 8.48 10.41 -0.61
C ASN A 20 7.41 9.32 -0.53
N ALA A 21 6.25 9.65 0.04
CA ALA A 21 5.08 8.81 -0.11
C ALA A 21 4.55 8.95 -1.54
N ASP A 22 4.36 7.82 -2.21
CA ASP A 22 3.70 7.75 -3.51
C ASP A 22 2.18 7.73 -3.31
N VAL A 23 1.42 8.16 -4.31
CA VAL A 23 -0.04 8.18 -4.28
C VAL A 23 -0.60 7.26 -5.34
N GLY A 24 -1.69 6.59 -5.00
CA GLY A 24 -2.30 5.63 -5.92
C GLY A 24 -3.70 5.23 -5.50
N THR A 25 -4.18 4.16 -6.10
CA THR A 25 -5.46 3.55 -5.74
C THR A 25 -5.23 2.17 -5.14
N ALA A 26 -6.11 1.80 -4.20
CA ALA A 26 -6.17 0.45 -3.69
C ALA A 26 -7.56 -0.17 -3.77
N SER A 27 -7.59 -1.46 -4.12
CA SER A 27 -8.77 -2.33 -4.08
C SER A 27 -8.60 -3.39 -3.01
N SER A 28 -9.67 -4.08 -2.64
CA SER A 28 -9.59 -5.32 -1.86
C SER A 28 -9.60 -6.54 -2.79
N TYR A 29 -9.01 -7.66 -2.36
CA TYR A 29 -9.18 -8.97 -3.01
C TYR A 29 -9.40 -10.10 -2.00
N SER A 30 -10.23 -11.06 -2.37
CA SER A 30 -10.63 -12.18 -1.51
C SER A 30 -9.68 -13.39 -1.64
N PRO A 31 -9.70 -14.33 -0.69
CA PRO A 31 -9.15 -15.66 -0.92
C PRO A 31 -9.79 -16.34 -2.16
N PRO A 32 -9.13 -17.36 -2.74
CA PRO A 32 -7.84 -17.92 -2.32
C PRO A 32 -6.66 -16.98 -2.65
N TYR A 33 -5.70 -16.87 -1.73
CA TYR A 33 -4.51 -16.03 -1.89
C TYR A 33 -3.30 -16.76 -2.49
N ILE A 34 -3.47 -18.03 -2.84
CA ILE A 34 -2.46 -18.86 -3.52
C ILE A 34 -3.13 -19.57 -4.71
N PRO A 35 -2.37 -19.95 -5.74
CA PRO A 35 -0.95 -19.66 -5.93
C PRO A 35 -0.71 -18.18 -6.25
N THR A 36 0.46 -17.67 -5.84
CA THR A 36 0.89 -16.31 -6.16
C THR A 36 1.92 -16.29 -7.27
N ARG A 37 2.08 -15.13 -7.93
CA ARG A 37 3.17 -14.91 -8.90
C ARG A 37 4.55 -14.89 -8.27
N CYS A 38 4.71 -14.45 -7.02
CA CYS A 38 6.03 -14.38 -6.39
C CYS A 38 6.50 -15.74 -5.87
N PHE A 39 5.60 -16.51 -5.23
CA PHE A 39 6.01 -17.68 -4.42
C PHE A 39 5.20 -18.94 -4.71
N GLY A 40 4.30 -18.93 -5.71
CA GLY A 40 3.44 -20.06 -6.01
C GLY A 40 2.59 -20.43 -4.78
N ASN A 41 2.69 -21.67 -4.32
CA ASN A 41 1.91 -22.20 -3.20
C ASN A 41 2.57 -22.03 -1.82
N ASP A 42 3.74 -21.39 -1.73
CA ASP A 42 4.45 -21.23 -0.47
C ASP A 42 3.80 -20.17 0.43
N ARG A 43 3.01 -20.63 1.41
CA ARG A 43 2.36 -19.77 2.42
C ARG A 43 3.32 -19.28 3.50
N SER A 44 4.53 -19.84 3.62
CA SER A 44 5.48 -19.41 4.65
C SER A 44 6.01 -17.98 4.43
N GLN A 45 5.84 -17.47 3.21
CA GLN A 45 6.19 -16.09 2.82
C GLN A 45 5.17 -15.05 3.28
N PHE A 46 4.03 -15.48 3.85
CA PHE A 46 2.95 -14.57 4.23
C PHE A 46 3.11 -14.17 5.70
N PRO A 47 2.90 -12.88 6.04
CA PRO A 47 2.84 -12.48 7.43
C PRO A 47 1.66 -13.17 8.14
N SER A 48 1.84 -13.48 9.42
CA SER A 48 0.89 -14.27 10.22
C SER A 48 -0.49 -13.62 10.36
N ASP A 49 -0.57 -12.30 10.23
CA ASP A 49 -1.81 -11.52 10.30
C ASP A 49 -2.49 -11.34 8.93
N GLY A 50 -1.92 -11.93 7.86
CA GLY A 50 -2.50 -11.96 6.52
C GLY A 50 -2.51 -10.60 5.81
N THR A 51 -1.71 -9.63 6.26
CA THR A 51 -1.58 -8.32 5.60
C THR A 51 -0.66 -8.41 4.38
N ILE A 52 -1.23 -8.91 3.29
CA ILE A 52 -0.56 -9.08 2.00
C ILE A 52 -1.14 -8.12 0.95
N ALA A 53 -0.36 -7.90 -0.09
CA ALA A 53 -0.71 -7.09 -1.23
C ALA A 53 -0.34 -7.78 -2.55
N ALA A 54 -1.08 -7.44 -3.60
CA ALA A 54 -0.71 -7.70 -4.98
C ALA A 54 -0.41 -6.36 -5.68
N ALA A 55 0.74 -6.29 -6.35
CA ALA A 55 1.20 -5.08 -6.99
C ALA A 55 0.55 -4.88 -8.37
N GLY A 56 0.03 -3.67 -8.61
CA GLY A 56 -0.46 -3.22 -9.90
C GLY A 56 0.65 -3.09 -10.93
N SER A 57 0.29 -2.95 -12.20
CA SER A 57 1.26 -2.90 -13.32
C SER A 57 2.32 -1.80 -13.15
N GLY A 58 1.93 -0.65 -12.60
CA GLY A 58 2.83 0.49 -12.39
C GLY A 58 3.95 0.23 -11.37
N ILE A 59 3.74 -0.65 -10.39
CA ILE A 59 4.72 -0.94 -9.33
C ILE A 59 5.23 -2.37 -9.34
N TRP A 60 4.66 -3.26 -10.16
CA TRP A 60 5.04 -4.68 -10.26
C TRP A 60 6.51 -4.88 -10.62
N ASN A 61 7.06 -4.00 -11.47
CA ASN A 61 8.45 -4.00 -11.90
C ASN A 61 8.97 -5.39 -12.36
N ASN A 62 8.16 -6.07 -13.18
CA ASN A 62 8.48 -7.39 -13.72
C ASN A 62 8.86 -8.44 -12.64
N GLY A 63 8.22 -8.38 -11.47
CA GLY A 63 8.51 -9.25 -10.32
C GLY A 63 9.48 -8.63 -9.30
N GLY A 64 10.11 -7.50 -9.62
CA GLY A 64 10.96 -6.76 -8.68
C GLY A 64 10.21 -6.21 -7.45
N ALA A 65 8.88 -6.25 -7.46
CA ALA A 65 8.04 -5.93 -6.31
C ALA A 65 7.91 -7.07 -5.28
N CYS A 66 8.24 -8.31 -5.63
CA CYS A 66 8.10 -9.45 -4.71
C CYS A 66 8.89 -9.24 -3.41
N SER A 67 8.28 -9.60 -2.28
CA SER A 67 8.78 -9.38 -0.92
C SER A 67 8.95 -7.91 -0.49
N ARG A 68 8.66 -6.93 -1.35
CA ARG A 68 8.67 -5.52 -0.92
C ARG A 68 7.56 -5.27 0.08
N ARG A 69 7.86 -4.40 1.04
CA ARG A 69 6.93 -4.00 2.09
C ARG A 69 6.59 -2.54 1.94
N TYR A 70 5.33 -2.21 2.19
CA TYR A 70 4.82 -0.86 2.13
C TYR A 70 3.98 -0.56 3.36
N VAL A 71 4.15 0.64 3.92
CA VAL A 71 3.12 1.24 4.79
C VAL A 71 2.11 1.92 3.88
N VAL A 72 0.83 1.63 4.08
CA VAL A 72 -0.28 2.14 3.27
C VAL A 72 -1.27 2.87 4.16
N ARG A 73 -1.75 4.04 3.72
CA ARG A 73 -2.80 4.83 4.38
C ARG A 73 -3.88 5.22 3.38
N CYS A 74 -5.15 5.14 3.81
CA CYS A 74 -6.29 5.65 3.05
C CYS A 74 -6.35 7.17 3.16
N ILE A 75 -6.40 7.89 2.03
CA ILE A 75 -6.48 9.35 2.00
C ILE A 75 -7.85 9.86 1.54
N SER A 76 -8.57 9.10 0.72
CA SER A 76 -9.98 9.37 0.38
C SER A 76 -10.67 8.14 -0.22
N SER A 77 -12.01 8.16 -0.25
CA SER A 77 -12.84 7.02 -0.68
C SER A 77 -14.12 7.44 -1.38
N GLN A 78 -14.70 6.51 -2.16
CA GLN A 78 -16.08 6.60 -2.64
C GLN A 78 -16.80 5.25 -2.39
N PRO A 79 -17.88 5.20 -1.58
CA PRO A 79 -18.57 6.30 -0.91
C PRO A 79 -17.69 7.06 0.11
N ALA A 80 -18.10 8.29 0.45
CA ALA A 80 -17.38 9.13 1.40
C ALA A 80 -17.31 8.45 2.79
N ALA A 81 -16.28 8.79 3.57
CA ALA A 81 -16.07 8.30 4.94
C ALA A 81 -15.83 6.78 5.07
N ALA A 82 -15.36 6.10 4.01
CA ALA A 82 -14.93 4.71 4.15
C ALA A 82 -13.53 4.58 4.75
N CYS A 83 -12.65 5.58 4.59
CA CYS A 83 -11.33 5.58 5.23
C CYS A 83 -11.44 5.62 6.77
N ILE A 84 -10.57 4.87 7.44
CA ILE A 84 -10.38 4.94 8.89
C ILE A 84 -9.33 6.00 9.18
N SER A 85 -9.69 7.03 9.95
CA SER A 85 -8.79 8.16 10.25
C SER A 85 -7.50 7.71 10.92
N ASP A 86 -6.37 8.26 10.44
CA ASP A 86 -5.00 8.03 10.96
C ASP A 86 -4.53 6.57 10.97
N ALA A 87 -5.28 5.66 10.35
CA ALA A 87 -4.92 4.26 10.30
C ALA A 87 -3.96 3.96 9.14
N THR A 88 -2.93 3.16 9.43
CA THR A 88 -1.99 2.63 8.44
C THR A 88 -1.88 1.13 8.54
N VAL A 89 -1.50 0.48 7.45
CA VAL A 89 -1.19 -0.96 7.42
C VAL A 89 0.13 -1.22 6.71
N GLU A 90 1.01 -2.00 7.33
CA GLU A 90 2.15 -2.60 6.65
C GLU A 90 1.71 -3.85 5.87
N VAL A 91 2.06 -3.91 4.60
CA VAL A 91 1.75 -5.05 3.73
C VAL A 91 2.98 -5.58 3.02
N THR A 92 3.02 -6.88 2.80
CA THR A 92 4.02 -7.54 1.97
C THR A 92 3.46 -7.85 0.59
N VAL A 93 4.18 -7.47 -0.47
CA VAL A 93 3.79 -7.81 -1.84
C VAL A 93 4.11 -9.27 -2.12
N VAL A 94 3.07 -10.04 -2.37
CA VAL A 94 3.17 -11.49 -2.67
C VAL A 94 2.68 -11.83 -4.07
N ASP A 95 1.97 -10.95 -4.78
CA ASP A 95 1.36 -11.28 -6.07
C ASP A 95 1.31 -10.10 -7.06
N GLN A 96 0.86 -10.36 -8.29
CA GLN A 96 0.61 -9.38 -9.33
C GLN A 96 -0.89 -9.16 -9.52
N ALA A 97 -1.37 -7.93 -9.28
CA ALA A 97 -2.80 -7.62 -9.30
C ALA A 97 -3.48 -7.99 -10.63
N ALA A 98 -2.82 -7.75 -11.77
CA ALA A 98 -3.36 -8.06 -13.10
C ALA A 98 -3.51 -9.57 -13.40
N ARG A 99 -2.98 -10.45 -12.55
CA ARG A 99 -2.97 -11.91 -12.74
C ARG A 99 -3.60 -12.67 -11.56
N LEU A 100 -4.27 -11.96 -10.67
CA LEU A 100 -5.02 -12.59 -9.57
C LEU A 100 -6.10 -13.52 -10.14
N GLY A 101 -6.15 -14.75 -9.62
CA GLY A 101 -7.26 -15.68 -9.89
C GLY A 101 -8.50 -15.41 -9.02
N SER A 102 -8.34 -14.58 -7.99
CA SER A 102 -9.38 -14.19 -7.04
C SER A 102 -10.11 -12.91 -7.46
N GLN A 103 -11.34 -12.73 -6.97
CA GLN A 103 -12.11 -11.53 -7.23
C GLN A 103 -11.51 -10.29 -6.53
N GLN A 104 -11.31 -9.23 -7.31
CA GLN A 104 -10.95 -7.90 -6.83
C GLN A 104 -12.20 -7.01 -6.79
N SER A 105 -12.28 -6.09 -5.81
CA SER A 105 -13.37 -5.11 -5.76
C SER A 105 -13.30 -4.10 -6.93
N MET A 106 -12.09 -3.82 -7.41
CA MET A 106 -11.80 -3.04 -8.62
C MET A 106 -10.49 -3.51 -9.25
N ALA A 107 -10.48 -3.67 -10.58
CA ALA A 107 -9.28 -4.00 -11.34
C ALA A 107 -8.46 -2.74 -11.68
N GLY A 108 -7.17 -2.91 -12.01
CA GLY A 108 -6.32 -1.81 -12.48
C GLY A 108 -5.85 -0.83 -11.40
N THR A 109 -5.98 -1.18 -10.13
CA THR A 109 -5.48 -0.38 -9.01
C THR A 109 -3.96 -0.48 -8.85
N THR A 110 -3.36 0.51 -8.20
CA THR A 110 -1.91 0.53 -7.89
C THR A 110 -1.54 -0.63 -6.96
N ILE A 111 -2.37 -0.90 -5.94
CA ILE A 111 -2.20 -2.01 -5.00
C ILE A 111 -3.54 -2.71 -4.78
N ALA A 112 -3.60 -4.02 -4.92
CA ALA A 112 -4.72 -4.79 -4.38
C ALA A 112 -4.35 -5.34 -3.00
N LEU A 113 -5.10 -4.99 -1.97
CA LEU A 113 -4.87 -5.39 -0.58
C LEU A 113 -5.72 -6.61 -0.23
N SER A 114 -5.19 -7.53 0.57
CA SER A 114 -6.04 -8.56 1.17
C SER A 114 -7.17 -7.92 1.97
N GLN A 115 -8.29 -8.61 2.16
CA GLN A 115 -9.36 -8.08 3.00
C GLN A 115 -8.89 -7.78 4.44
N ALA A 116 -7.93 -8.55 4.96
CA ALA A 116 -7.32 -8.31 6.26
C ALA A 116 -6.55 -6.98 6.30
N ALA A 117 -5.77 -6.66 5.25
CA ALA A 117 -5.09 -5.37 5.15
C ALA A 117 -6.05 -4.21 4.88
N TYR A 118 -6.97 -4.37 3.93
CA TYR A 118 -7.92 -3.34 3.53
C TYR A 118 -8.76 -2.84 4.72
N ARG A 119 -9.29 -3.77 5.52
CA ARG A 119 -10.10 -3.46 6.71
C ARG A 119 -9.36 -2.69 7.81
N ARG A 120 -8.03 -2.64 7.78
CA ARG A 120 -7.27 -1.81 8.72
C ARG A 120 -7.31 -0.34 8.38
N ILE A 121 -7.57 0.01 7.11
CA ILE A 121 -7.50 1.40 6.64
C ILE A 121 -8.81 1.89 6.00
N ALA A 122 -9.74 1.00 5.64
CA ALA A 122 -11.04 1.38 5.08
C ALA A 122 -12.13 0.30 5.23
N SER A 123 -13.41 0.71 5.20
CA SER A 123 -14.55 -0.20 5.06
C SER A 123 -14.59 -0.85 3.67
N LEU A 124 -14.94 -2.14 3.62
CA LEU A 124 -15.10 -2.89 2.36
C LEU A 124 -16.27 -2.40 1.48
N ASP A 125 -17.12 -1.50 1.98
CA ASP A 125 -18.16 -0.85 1.17
C ASP A 125 -17.57 0.01 0.05
N ALA A 126 -16.36 0.53 0.25
CA ALA A 126 -15.58 1.17 -0.80
C ALA A 126 -14.95 0.12 -1.71
N ARG A 127 -15.31 0.16 -3.00
CA ARG A 127 -14.70 -0.73 -4.00
C ARG A 127 -13.27 -0.34 -4.32
N VAL A 128 -12.95 0.94 -4.17
CA VAL A 128 -11.63 1.52 -4.39
C VAL A 128 -11.43 2.67 -3.42
N ILE A 129 -10.21 2.83 -2.94
CA ILE A 129 -9.77 3.95 -2.13
C ILE A 129 -8.56 4.60 -2.78
N ASN A 130 -8.41 5.90 -2.59
CA ASN A 130 -7.15 6.57 -2.85
C ASN A 130 -6.27 6.37 -1.63
N ILE A 131 -5.02 6.01 -1.89
CA ILE A 131 -4.03 5.73 -0.85
C ILE A 131 -2.78 6.55 -1.08
N GLU A 132 -2.08 6.80 0.02
CA GLU A 132 -0.65 7.04 -0.02
C GLU A 132 0.07 5.77 0.47
N PHE A 133 1.27 5.53 -0.05
CA PHE A 133 2.08 4.40 0.36
C PHE A 133 3.58 4.70 0.23
N ALA A 134 4.37 4.11 1.12
CA ALA A 134 5.81 4.30 1.14
C ALA A 134 6.51 2.98 1.50
N PRO A 135 7.73 2.72 0.96
CA PRO A 135 8.55 1.59 1.40
C PRO A 135 8.81 1.63 2.92
N VAL A 136 8.83 0.46 3.55
CA VAL A 136 9.29 0.27 4.93
C VAL A 136 10.82 0.26 4.99
#